data_AF-A0A8T3XLP4-F1
#
_entry.id   AF-A0A8T3XLP4-F1
#
_cell.length_a   1.000
_cell.length_b   1.000
_cell.length_c   1.000
_cell.angle_alpha   90.00
_cell.angle_beta   90.00
_cell.angle_gamma   90.00
#
_symmetry.space_group_name_H-M   'P 1'
#
loop_
_entity.id
_entity.type
_entity.pdbx_description
1 polymer ?
#
loop_
_entity_poly.entity_id
_entity_poly.type
_entity_poly.pdbx_seq_one_letter_code
_entity_poly.pdbx_strand_id
1 'polypeptide(L)'
;MQRYFCNACRKTFTLQPDKNKTYPLNVILNALSYCNLGHSQQEAANMISKRFKIKPSQKTISNWINEHKGACAFARLRGEAIKLYKPNNIIHKQTLNHIQPYSFKRHKAKLEILTKENTQFAAIKDYLQKINSKDFPHHIFTYTNENKNNEKRASQIKFNHFKINHVQKQNQANQLAKLAINLATSNKQKHEAIQNFFLINDSTTIAVEVPVYLTNWDAGYYRNQKGFIFPLSNYKTPITCHIDILQIRNGLIHILDYKPEADKIQPIEQLTIYALALSRKLNLPLYCFKCAWFDESNYYEFFPLHAVYVLKNSKGISGTPKIAKRFFSEKRKI
;
A
#
# COMPACT_ATOMS: atom_id res chain seq x y z
N MET A 1 -23.13 3.71 -29.91
CA MET A 1 -23.43 4.46 -28.66
C MET A 1 -24.94 4.47 -28.51
N GLN A 2 -25.49 3.73 -27.54
CA GLN A 2 -26.95 3.66 -27.34
C GLN A 2 -27.43 4.95 -26.67
N ARG A 3 -28.34 5.65 -27.34
CA ARG A 3 -28.95 6.90 -26.89
C ARG A 3 -30.38 6.58 -26.44
N TYR A 4 -30.74 7.02 -25.26
CA TYR A 4 -32.09 6.87 -24.72
C TYR A 4 -32.82 8.19 -24.87
N PHE A 5 -34.05 8.13 -25.35
CA PHE A 5 -34.90 9.29 -25.53
C PHE A 5 -36.00 9.26 -24.46
N CYS A 6 -36.11 10.34 -23.68
CA CYS A 6 -37.21 10.48 -22.73
C CYS A 6 -38.43 11.08 -23.45
N ASN A 7 -39.53 10.32 -23.53
CA ASN A 7 -40.78 10.81 -24.13
C ASN A 7 -41.45 11.95 -23.34
N ALA A 8 -41.19 12.05 -22.03
CA ALA A 8 -41.78 13.08 -21.18
C ALA A 8 -41.10 14.44 -21.31
N CYS A 9 -39.76 14.49 -21.24
CA CYS A 9 -39.01 15.75 -21.28
C CYS A 9 -38.33 16.03 -22.63
N ARG A 10 -38.50 15.13 -23.62
CA ARG A 10 -37.94 15.19 -24.98
C ARG A 10 -36.41 15.35 -25.05
N LYS A 11 -35.70 15.04 -23.96
CA LYS A 11 -34.23 15.07 -23.91
C LYS A 11 -33.66 13.69 -24.20
N THR A 12 -32.52 13.67 -24.89
CA THR A 12 -31.73 12.47 -25.14
C THR A 12 -30.64 12.35 -24.08
N PHE A 13 -30.44 11.17 -23.51
CA PHE A 13 -29.41 10.89 -22.53
C PHE A 13 -28.68 9.59 -22.85
N THR A 14 -27.45 9.49 -22.38
CA THR A 14 -26.64 8.27 -22.45
C THR A 14 -26.44 7.74 -21.04
N LEU A 15 -26.54 6.42 -20.85
CA LEU A 15 -26.28 5.79 -19.55
C LEU A 15 -24.80 5.84 -19.14
N GLN A 16 -23.92 6.43 -19.94
CA GLN A 16 -22.51 6.59 -19.55
C GLN A 16 -22.35 7.76 -18.58
N PRO A 17 -21.67 7.55 -17.43
CA PRO A 17 -21.54 8.55 -16.38
C PRO A 17 -20.66 9.76 -16.76
N ASP A 18 -19.82 9.64 -17.78
CA ASP A 18 -18.91 10.72 -18.19
C ASP A 18 -19.41 11.43 -19.44
N LYS A 19 -19.76 12.71 -19.30
CA LYS A 19 -20.02 13.61 -20.44
C LYS A 19 -18.81 13.55 -21.40
N ASN A 20 -19.06 13.29 -22.68
CA ASN A 20 -18.10 13.33 -23.80
C ASN A 20 -17.07 12.18 -23.90
N LYS A 21 -17.18 11.08 -23.15
CA LYS A 21 -16.31 9.89 -23.36
C LYS A 21 -17.02 8.80 -24.15
N THR A 22 -16.39 8.32 -25.22
CA THR A 22 -16.91 7.25 -26.09
C THR A 22 -16.85 5.86 -25.43
N TYR A 23 -15.95 5.69 -24.45
CA TYR A 23 -15.68 4.41 -23.80
C TYR A 23 -15.92 4.51 -22.29
N PRO A 24 -16.51 3.47 -21.66
CA PRO A 24 -16.65 3.40 -20.21
C PRO A 24 -15.28 3.48 -19.50
N LEU A 25 -15.25 4.13 -18.33
CA LEU A 25 -14.01 4.33 -17.57
C LEU A 25 -13.33 3.00 -17.19
N ASN A 26 -14.09 1.96 -16.84
CA ASN A 26 -13.51 0.64 -16.54
C ASN A 26 -12.74 0.04 -17.75
N VAL A 27 -13.19 0.27 -18.99
CA VAL A 27 -12.49 -0.14 -20.21
C VAL A 27 -11.16 0.59 -20.34
N ILE A 28 -11.19 1.92 -20.14
CA ILE A 28 -10.01 2.78 -20.20
C ILE A 28 -8.97 2.32 -19.17
N LEU A 29 -9.39 2.19 -17.90
CA LEU A 29 -8.50 1.85 -16.78
C LEU A 29 -7.90 0.44 -16.90
N ASN A 30 -8.64 -0.53 -17.44
CA ASN A 30 -8.08 -1.85 -17.74
C ASN A 30 -7.06 -1.78 -18.89
N ALA A 31 -7.30 -0.98 -19.94
CA ALA A 31 -6.36 -0.82 -21.04
C ALA A 31 -5.04 -0.20 -20.56
N LEU A 32 -5.13 0.84 -19.71
CA LEU A 32 -3.97 1.44 -19.03
C LEU A 32 -3.19 0.40 -18.21
N SER A 33 -3.90 -0.39 -17.41
CA SER A 33 -3.30 -1.40 -16.55
C SER A 33 -2.60 -2.50 -17.38
N TYR A 34 -3.19 -2.97 -18.49
CA TYR A 34 -2.52 -3.92 -19.38
C TYR A 34 -1.26 -3.34 -20.01
N CYS A 35 -1.31 -2.08 -20.46
CA CYS A 35 -0.13 -1.41 -20.99
C CYS A 35 0.96 -1.30 -19.92
N ASN A 36 0.60 -0.88 -18.69
CA ASN A 36 1.53 -0.76 -17.56
C ASN A 36 2.07 -2.12 -17.09
N LEU A 37 1.35 -3.22 -17.24
CA LEU A 37 1.89 -4.57 -17.03
C LEU A 37 2.93 -4.97 -18.08
N GLY A 38 3.11 -4.20 -19.16
CA GLY A 38 4.13 -4.40 -20.17
C GLY A 38 3.60 -4.89 -21.52
N HIS A 39 2.30 -5.10 -21.66
CA HIS A 39 1.70 -5.42 -22.95
C HIS A 39 1.82 -4.23 -23.92
N SER A 40 1.93 -4.53 -25.21
CA SER A 40 1.77 -3.54 -26.29
C SER A 40 0.33 -3.03 -26.35
N GLN A 41 0.12 -1.88 -26.99
CA GLN A 41 -1.22 -1.33 -27.18
C GLN A 41 -2.13 -2.28 -27.99
N GLN A 42 -1.56 -3.02 -28.96
CA GLN A 42 -2.29 -4.00 -29.74
C GLN A 42 -2.75 -5.19 -28.91
N GLU A 43 -1.87 -5.73 -28.06
CA GLU A 43 -2.22 -6.80 -27.12
C GLU A 43 -3.27 -6.33 -26.11
N ALA A 44 -3.10 -5.13 -25.56
CA ALA A 44 -4.08 -4.53 -24.66
C ALA A 44 -5.46 -4.38 -25.34
N ALA A 45 -5.50 -3.90 -26.60
CA ALA A 45 -6.74 -3.82 -27.37
C ALA A 45 -7.42 -5.20 -27.54
N ASN A 46 -6.63 -6.25 -27.82
CA ASN A 46 -7.14 -7.61 -27.95
C ASN A 46 -7.67 -8.15 -26.61
N MET A 47 -6.98 -7.89 -25.50
CA MET A 47 -7.44 -8.29 -24.15
C MET A 47 -8.74 -7.58 -23.77
N ILE A 48 -8.84 -6.28 -24.06
CA ILE A 48 -10.06 -5.49 -23.87
C ILE A 48 -11.20 -6.01 -24.73
N SER A 49 -10.94 -6.34 -26.01
CA SER A 49 -11.93 -6.95 -26.90
C SER A 49 -12.46 -8.28 -26.38
N LYS A 50 -11.59 -9.15 -25.85
CA LYS A 50 -12.00 -10.44 -25.28
C LYS A 50 -12.93 -10.26 -24.08
N ARG A 51 -12.58 -9.33 -23.18
CA ARG A 51 -13.28 -9.12 -21.89
C ARG A 51 -14.55 -8.28 -22.01
N PHE A 52 -14.49 -7.18 -22.76
CA PHE A 52 -15.57 -6.17 -22.83
C PHE A 52 -16.33 -6.18 -24.16
N LYS A 53 -15.94 -7.04 -25.11
CA LYS A 53 -16.53 -7.12 -26.47
C LYS A 53 -16.45 -5.80 -27.25
N ILE A 54 -15.47 -4.96 -26.91
CA ILE A 54 -15.18 -3.69 -27.56
C ILE A 54 -13.68 -3.67 -27.91
N LYS A 55 -13.32 -3.30 -29.14
CA LYS A 55 -11.92 -3.22 -29.58
C LYS A 55 -11.50 -1.77 -29.83
N PRO A 56 -10.89 -1.07 -28.85
CA PRO A 56 -10.35 0.26 -29.09
C PRO A 56 -9.15 0.22 -30.05
N SER A 57 -8.96 1.28 -30.83
CA SER A 57 -7.79 1.42 -31.70
C SER A 57 -6.51 1.68 -30.89
N GLN A 58 -5.34 1.41 -31.46
CA GLN A 58 -4.05 1.75 -30.81
C GLN A 58 -3.96 3.25 -30.53
N LYS A 59 -4.37 4.11 -31.47
CA LYS A 59 -4.42 5.58 -31.29
C LYS A 59 -5.30 5.96 -30.09
N THR A 60 -6.45 5.31 -29.93
CA THR A 60 -7.34 5.52 -28.78
C THR A 60 -6.64 5.17 -27.46
N ILE A 61 -5.97 4.01 -27.39
CA ILE A 61 -5.23 3.60 -26.18
C ILE A 61 -4.07 4.57 -25.90
N SER A 62 -3.34 4.99 -26.93
CA SER A 62 -2.26 5.98 -26.81
C SER A 62 -2.76 7.29 -26.20
N ASN A 63 -3.92 7.78 -26.66
CA ASN A 63 -4.56 8.98 -26.10
C ASN A 63 -4.91 8.79 -24.61
N TRP A 64 -5.46 7.63 -24.23
CA TRP A 64 -5.76 7.35 -22.82
C TRP A 64 -4.51 7.32 -21.95
N ILE A 65 -3.42 6.72 -22.43
CA ILE A 65 -2.14 6.70 -21.72
C ILE A 65 -1.66 8.13 -21.50
N ASN A 66 -1.70 8.97 -22.54
CA ASN A 66 -1.29 10.37 -22.44
C ASN A 66 -2.17 11.20 -21.51
N GLU A 67 -3.48 10.96 -21.50
CA GLU A 67 -4.44 11.62 -20.62
C GLU A 67 -4.19 11.25 -19.14
N HIS A 68 -3.87 9.99 -18.84
CA HIS A 68 -3.78 9.48 -17.47
C HIS A 68 -2.36 9.36 -16.92
N LYS A 69 -1.32 9.69 -17.71
CA LYS A 69 0.10 9.53 -17.29
C LYS A 69 0.46 10.29 -16.00
N GLY A 70 -0.24 11.40 -15.71
CA GLY A 70 -0.03 12.16 -14.48
C GLY A 70 -0.47 11.40 -13.22
N ALA A 71 -1.59 10.67 -13.30
CA ALA A 71 -2.09 9.86 -12.19
C ALA A 71 -1.42 8.47 -12.16
N CYS A 72 -1.32 7.81 -13.32
CA CYS A 72 -0.72 6.48 -13.49
C CYS A 72 0.80 6.58 -13.70
N ALA A 73 1.51 7.05 -12.68
CA ALA A 73 2.94 7.37 -12.77
C ALA A 73 3.85 6.19 -13.10
N PHE A 74 3.40 4.93 -13.03
CA PHE A 74 4.21 3.78 -13.44
C PHE A 74 4.70 3.88 -14.90
N ALA A 75 4.00 4.63 -15.76
CA ALA A 75 4.43 4.87 -17.14
C ALA A 75 5.90 5.34 -17.25
N ARG A 76 6.42 6.07 -16.25
CA ARG A 76 7.83 6.52 -16.20
C ARG A 76 8.84 5.40 -15.98
N LEU A 77 8.45 4.35 -15.26
CA LEU A 77 9.30 3.18 -14.97
C LEU A 77 9.10 2.04 -15.97
N ARG A 78 8.04 2.10 -16.78
CA ARG A 78 7.64 1.02 -17.69
C ARG A 78 8.77 0.59 -18.62
N GLY A 79 9.51 1.54 -19.20
CA GLY A 79 10.57 1.26 -20.16
C GLY A 79 11.71 0.39 -19.60
N GLU A 80 12.05 0.59 -18.33
CA GLU A 80 13.02 -0.26 -17.62
C GLU A 80 12.37 -1.57 -17.15
N ALA A 81 11.16 -1.49 -16.60
CA ALA A 81 10.46 -2.63 -16.04
C ALA A 81 10.23 -3.79 -17.03
N ILE A 82 9.89 -3.47 -18.29
CA ILE A 82 9.66 -4.49 -19.33
C ILE A 82 10.94 -5.19 -19.79
N LYS A 83 12.11 -4.59 -19.55
CA LYS A 83 13.41 -5.24 -19.80
C LYS A 83 13.73 -6.28 -18.73
N LEU A 84 13.22 -6.07 -17.51
CA LEU A 84 13.46 -6.96 -16.37
C LEU A 84 12.49 -8.15 -16.34
N TYR A 85 11.22 -7.93 -16.67
CA TYR A 85 10.18 -8.97 -16.60
C TYR A 85 9.19 -8.89 -17.75
N LYS A 86 8.84 -10.07 -18.29
CA LYS A 86 7.73 -10.22 -19.24
C LYS A 86 6.38 -9.92 -18.56
N PRO A 87 5.34 -9.50 -19.31
CA PRO A 87 4.07 -9.07 -18.73
C PRO A 87 3.41 -10.07 -17.78
N ASN A 88 3.39 -11.36 -18.14
CA ASN A 88 2.79 -12.40 -17.31
C ASN A 88 3.56 -12.69 -16.01
N ASN A 89 4.81 -12.22 -15.92
CA ASN A 89 5.71 -12.48 -14.81
C ASN A 89 6.07 -11.23 -14.01
N ILE A 90 5.50 -10.06 -14.33
CA ILE A 90 5.87 -8.78 -13.70
C ILE A 90 5.26 -8.64 -12.29
N ILE A 91 4.06 -9.19 -12.09
CA ILE A 91 3.39 -9.31 -10.78
C ILE A 91 3.51 -10.75 -10.31
N HIS A 92 3.99 -10.92 -9.09
CA HIS A 92 3.83 -12.17 -8.36
C HIS A 92 2.55 -12.11 -7.52
N LYS A 93 1.79 -13.21 -7.47
CA LYS A 93 0.56 -13.35 -6.68
C LYS A 93 0.59 -14.66 -5.91
N GLN A 94 0.18 -14.64 -4.65
CA GLN A 94 -0.08 -15.82 -3.84
C GLN A 94 -1.33 -15.61 -2.99
N THR A 95 -2.22 -16.60 -2.96
CA THR A 95 -3.31 -16.65 -1.98
C THR A 95 -2.75 -17.19 -0.66
N LEU A 96 -2.94 -16.44 0.42
CA LEU A 96 -2.55 -16.81 1.76
C LEU A 96 -3.76 -17.37 2.49
N ASN A 97 -3.71 -18.66 2.84
CA ASN A 97 -4.74 -19.35 3.61
C ASN A 97 -4.58 -19.05 5.11
N HIS A 98 -4.59 -17.77 5.44
CA HIS A 98 -4.64 -17.28 6.81
C HIS A 98 -6.08 -17.37 7.33
N ILE A 99 -6.38 -16.75 8.47
CA ILE A 99 -7.74 -16.70 9.04
C ILE A 99 -8.83 -16.44 7.98
N GLN A 100 -8.56 -15.50 7.09
CA GLN A 100 -9.34 -15.26 5.89
C GLN A 100 -8.37 -15.29 4.70
N PRO A 101 -8.84 -15.63 3.49
CA PRO A 101 -7.98 -15.63 2.32
C PRO A 101 -7.52 -14.21 2.01
N TYR A 102 -6.20 -14.01 1.98
CA TYR A 102 -5.59 -12.75 1.53
C TYR A 102 -4.85 -12.96 0.22
N SER A 103 -4.88 -11.96 -0.65
CA SER A 103 -4.32 -12.02 -2.00
C SER A 103 -3.02 -11.24 -2.05
N PHE A 104 -1.97 -11.77 -1.43
CA PHE A 104 -0.65 -11.14 -1.42
C PHE A 104 -0.12 -11.00 -2.84
N LYS A 105 0.27 -9.78 -3.21
CA LYS A 105 0.85 -9.48 -4.52
C LYS A 105 2.04 -8.56 -4.37
N ARG A 106 3.06 -8.76 -5.21
CA ARG A 106 4.23 -7.87 -5.29
C ARG A 106 4.62 -7.62 -6.74
N HIS A 107 5.05 -6.39 -7.02
CA HIS A 107 5.51 -6.00 -8.34
C HIS A 107 7.03 -6.17 -8.44
N LYS A 108 7.47 -7.18 -9.19
CA LYS A 108 8.87 -7.60 -9.23
C LYS A 108 9.78 -6.52 -9.80
N ALA A 109 9.39 -5.90 -10.92
CA ALA A 109 10.22 -4.84 -11.54
C ALA A 109 10.41 -3.61 -10.64
N LYS A 110 9.33 -3.05 -10.06
CA LYS A 110 9.42 -1.94 -9.10
C LYS A 110 10.28 -2.27 -7.89
N LEU A 111 10.19 -3.50 -7.38
CA LEU A 111 11.02 -3.93 -6.27
C LEU A 111 12.52 -3.85 -6.63
N GLU A 112 12.93 -4.35 -7.80
CA GLU A 112 14.31 -4.23 -8.29
C GLU A 112 14.74 -2.77 -8.46
N ILE A 113 13.95 -1.97 -9.19
CA ILE A 113 14.30 -0.58 -9.54
C ILE A 113 14.41 0.28 -8.28
N LEU A 114 13.37 0.27 -7.43
CA LEU A 114 13.29 1.16 -6.28
C LEU A 114 14.27 0.78 -5.16
N THR A 115 14.60 -0.50 -5.01
CA THR A 115 15.62 -0.93 -4.01
C THR A 115 17.04 -0.71 -4.51
N LYS A 116 17.29 -0.71 -5.82
CA LYS A 116 18.55 -0.27 -6.40
C LYS A 116 18.79 1.23 -6.16
N GLU A 117 17.76 2.05 -6.30
CA GLU A 117 17.82 3.49 -6.00
C GLU A 117 17.88 3.80 -4.49
N ASN A 118 17.35 2.91 -3.65
CA ASN A 118 17.27 3.07 -2.20
C ASN A 118 17.89 1.84 -1.52
N THR A 119 19.20 1.69 -1.63
CA THR A 119 19.93 0.48 -1.19
C THR A 119 19.75 0.17 0.29
N GLN A 120 19.48 1.19 1.13
CA GLN A 120 19.14 0.97 2.54
C GLN A 120 17.87 0.11 2.75
N PHE A 121 17.01 -0.02 1.72
CA PHE A 121 15.79 -0.82 1.77
C PHE A 121 15.91 -2.17 1.07
N ALA A 122 17.11 -2.61 0.68
CA ALA A 122 17.32 -3.88 -0.02
C ALA A 122 16.68 -5.09 0.69
N ALA A 123 16.71 -5.12 2.03
CA ALA A 123 16.14 -6.19 2.86
C ALA A 123 14.63 -6.42 2.64
N ILE A 124 13.89 -5.42 2.13
CA ILE A 124 12.47 -5.56 1.80
C ILE A 124 12.24 -6.60 0.70
N LYS A 125 13.21 -6.75 -0.20
CA LYS A 125 13.14 -7.72 -1.30
C LYS A 125 13.15 -9.13 -0.74
N ASP A 126 14.10 -9.42 0.14
CA ASP A 126 14.25 -10.74 0.76
C ASP A 126 13.03 -11.09 1.62
N TYR A 127 12.53 -10.12 2.39
CA TYR A 127 11.31 -10.33 3.18
C TYR A 127 10.10 -10.66 2.31
N LEU A 128 9.85 -9.87 1.25
CA LEU A 128 8.70 -10.09 0.36
C LEU A 128 8.82 -11.39 -0.45
N GLN A 129 10.04 -11.84 -0.75
CA GLN A 129 10.28 -13.15 -1.37
C GLN A 129 10.08 -14.29 -0.37
N LYS A 130 10.52 -14.11 0.88
CA LYS A 130 10.37 -15.10 1.96
C LYS A 130 8.91 -15.45 2.22
N ILE A 131 7.97 -14.52 2.07
CA ILE A 131 6.51 -14.78 2.20
C ILE A 131 6.03 -15.92 1.30
N ASN A 132 6.73 -16.22 0.21
CA ASN A 132 6.40 -17.31 -0.70
C ASN A 132 7.07 -18.65 -0.34
N SER A 133 7.92 -18.67 0.67
CA SER A 133 8.71 -19.84 1.09
C SER A 133 8.05 -20.59 2.25
N LYS A 134 8.48 -21.84 2.46
CA LYS A 134 8.09 -22.63 3.64
C LYS A 134 8.63 -22.04 4.96
N ASP A 135 9.62 -21.15 4.88
CA ASP A 135 10.26 -20.52 6.04
C ASP A 135 9.47 -19.32 6.59
N PHE A 136 8.45 -18.86 5.87
CA PHE A 136 7.53 -17.86 6.42
C PHE A 136 6.53 -18.55 7.35
N PRO A 137 6.35 -18.05 8.59
CA PRO A 137 5.55 -18.74 9.60
C PRO A 137 4.04 -18.54 9.38
N HIS A 138 3.48 -19.01 8.26
CA HIS A 138 2.06 -18.84 7.93
C HIS A 138 1.11 -19.39 9.01
N HIS A 139 1.54 -20.40 9.76
CA HIS A 139 0.74 -21.02 10.83
C HIS A 139 0.35 -20.04 11.95
N ILE A 140 1.12 -18.96 12.18
CA ILE A 140 0.77 -17.95 13.20
C ILE A 140 -0.36 -17.02 12.74
N PHE A 141 -0.74 -17.08 11.46
CA PHE A 141 -1.82 -16.29 10.88
C PHE A 141 -3.11 -17.11 10.74
N THR A 142 -3.20 -18.29 11.36
CA THR A 142 -4.34 -19.21 11.30
C THR A 142 -4.86 -19.54 12.69
N TYR A 143 -6.17 -19.78 12.82
CA TYR A 143 -6.76 -20.18 14.10
C TYR A 143 -6.50 -21.66 14.41
N THR A 144 -6.24 -21.97 15.68
CA THR A 144 -6.58 -23.28 16.27
C THR A 144 -7.87 -23.14 17.08
N ASN A 145 -8.67 -24.20 17.23
CA ASN A 145 -9.93 -24.15 17.99
C ASN A 145 -9.73 -23.68 19.45
N GLU A 146 -8.55 -23.88 20.02
CA GLU A 146 -8.16 -23.44 21.36
C GLU A 146 -7.77 -21.94 21.45
N ASN A 147 -7.43 -21.30 20.33
CA ASN A 147 -6.92 -19.93 20.27
C ASN A 147 -7.88 -18.89 19.69
N LYS A 148 -9.11 -19.28 19.31
CA LYS A 148 -10.12 -18.36 18.73
C LYS A 148 -10.37 -17.10 19.57
N ASN A 149 -10.31 -17.21 20.89
CA ASN A 149 -10.54 -16.09 21.81
C ASN A 149 -9.26 -15.31 22.20
N ASN A 150 -8.09 -15.77 21.75
CA ASN A 150 -6.80 -15.39 22.33
C ASN A 150 -5.87 -14.60 21.40
N GLU A 151 -6.00 -14.72 20.08
CA GLU A 151 -5.18 -13.96 19.12
C GLU A 151 -5.88 -12.68 18.64
N LYS A 152 -5.19 -11.54 18.73
CA LYS A 152 -5.73 -10.23 18.35
C LYS A 152 -5.14 -9.75 17.02
N ARG A 153 -6.02 -9.39 16.08
CA ARG A 153 -5.61 -8.67 14.87
C ARG A 153 -5.17 -7.27 15.26
N ALA A 154 -4.17 -6.71 14.58
CA ALA A 154 -3.70 -5.35 14.85
C ALA A 154 -4.82 -4.29 14.82
N SER A 155 -5.84 -4.45 13.97
CA SER A 155 -6.99 -3.56 13.89
C SER A 155 -7.91 -3.57 15.14
N GLN A 156 -7.78 -4.59 15.99
CA GLN A 156 -8.55 -4.74 17.24
C GLN A 156 -7.78 -4.21 18.46
N ILE A 157 -6.52 -3.80 18.28
CA ILE A 157 -5.65 -3.35 19.36
C ILE A 157 -5.74 -1.84 19.47
N LYS A 158 -6.08 -1.38 20.68
CA LYS A 158 -6.12 0.03 21.05
C LYS A 158 -5.13 0.28 22.16
N PHE A 159 -4.41 1.40 22.10
CA PHE A 159 -3.40 1.71 23.09
C PHE A 159 -3.11 3.19 23.23
N ASN A 160 -2.60 3.54 24.42
CA ASN A 160 -2.13 4.89 24.69
C ASN A 160 -0.87 5.18 23.90
N HIS A 161 -0.98 6.10 22.96
CA HIS A 161 0.14 6.65 22.20
C HIS A 161 0.32 8.14 22.54
N PHE A 162 1.50 8.68 22.26
CA PHE A 162 1.70 10.12 22.37
C PHE A 162 0.86 10.87 21.34
N LYS A 163 0.55 12.14 21.61
CA LYS A 163 -0.20 12.97 20.67
C LYS A 163 0.54 13.07 19.34
N ILE A 164 -0.12 12.64 18.26
CA ILE A 164 0.43 12.67 16.91
C ILE A 164 -0.19 13.84 16.15
N ASN A 165 0.66 14.66 15.55
CA ASN A 165 0.24 15.60 14.54
C ASN A 165 0.28 14.88 13.19
N HIS A 166 -0.89 14.54 12.65
CA HIS A 166 -1.00 14.05 11.28
C HIS A 166 -1.10 15.24 10.32
N VAL A 167 -0.62 15.06 9.10
CA VAL A 167 -0.71 16.06 8.03
C VAL A 167 -1.81 15.62 7.08
N GLN A 168 -2.81 16.47 6.88
CA GLN A 168 -3.80 16.31 5.83
C GLN A 168 -3.31 16.98 4.55
N LYS A 169 -3.44 16.30 3.41
CA LYS A 169 -3.12 16.86 2.09
C LYS A 169 -3.88 16.14 0.98
N GLN A 170 -3.84 16.69 -0.22
CA GLN A 170 -4.23 15.98 -1.44
C GLN A 170 -2.98 15.51 -2.18
N ASN A 171 -2.98 14.27 -2.66
CA ASN A 171 -1.89 13.77 -3.47
C ASN A 171 -2.32 12.68 -4.47
N GLN A 172 -1.35 12.08 -5.15
CA GLN A 172 -1.58 11.05 -6.17
C GLN A 172 -2.36 9.83 -5.66
N ALA A 173 -2.29 9.48 -4.37
CA ALA A 173 -3.09 8.39 -3.80
C ALA A 173 -4.59 8.68 -3.91
N ASN A 174 -5.03 9.92 -3.64
CA ASN A 174 -6.44 10.32 -3.80
C ASN A 174 -6.88 10.18 -5.26
N GLN A 175 -6.06 10.66 -6.20
CA GLN A 175 -6.35 10.57 -7.64
C GLN A 175 -6.42 9.11 -8.12
N LEU A 176 -5.48 8.27 -7.69
CA LEU A 176 -5.46 6.85 -8.03
C LEU A 176 -6.65 6.11 -7.44
N ALA A 177 -7.04 6.40 -6.18
CA ALA A 177 -8.21 5.83 -5.56
C ALA A 177 -9.49 6.21 -6.32
N LYS A 178 -9.62 7.50 -6.68
CA LYS A 178 -10.74 8.03 -7.46
C LYS A 178 -10.89 7.35 -8.82
N LEU A 179 -9.80 6.95 -9.46
CA LEU A 179 -9.86 6.14 -10.67
C LEU A 179 -10.22 4.68 -10.34
N ALA A 180 -9.48 4.07 -9.42
CA ALA A 180 -9.58 2.66 -9.08
C ALA A 180 -10.96 2.23 -8.56
N ILE A 181 -11.68 3.11 -7.87
CA ILE A 181 -13.03 2.83 -7.34
C ILE A 181 -14.00 2.41 -8.45
N ASN A 182 -13.81 2.91 -9.68
CA ASN A 182 -14.62 2.58 -10.86
C ASN A 182 -14.37 1.17 -11.41
N LEU A 183 -13.35 0.47 -10.90
CA LEU A 183 -13.07 -0.93 -11.24
C LEU A 183 -13.82 -1.91 -10.33
N ALA A 184 -14.32 -1.45 -9.18
CA ALA A 184 -15.09 -2.28 -8.27
C ALA A 184 -16.56 -2.33 -8.70
N THR A 185 -17.16 -3.52 -8.72
CA THR A 185 -18.61 -3.67 -8.99
C THR A 185 -19.45 -3.68 -7.72
N SER A 186 -18.81 -3.78 -6.55
CA SER A 186 -19.47 -3.77 -5.24
C SER A 186 -18.57 -3.21 -4.15
N ASN A 187 -19.15 -2.83 -3.01
CA ASN A 187 -18.40 -2.34 -1.85
C ASN A 187 -17.33 -3.31 -1.35
N LYS A 188 -17.61 -4.63 -1.41
CA LYS A 188 -16.67 -5.68 -0.99
C LYS A 188 -15.41 -5.75 -1.86
N GLN A 189 -15.49 -5.28 -3.11
CA GLN A 189 -14.38 -5.32 -4.07
C GLN A 189 -13.56 -4.04 -4.13
N LYS A 190 -14.00 -2.95 -3.46
CA LYS A 190 -13.31 -1.65 -3.50
C LYS A 190 -11.86 -1.77 -3.05
N HIS A 191 -11.64 -2.50 -1.96
CA HIS A 191 -10.31 -2.72 -1.39
C HIS A 191 -9.36 -3.37 -2.38
N GLU A 192 -9.76 -4.53 -2.93
CA GLU A 192 -8.95 -5.25 -3.90
C GLU A 192 -8.75 -4.44 -5.20
N ALA A 193 -9.77 -3.72 -5.66
CA ALA A 193 -9.68 -2.87 -6.86
C ALA A 193 -8.62 -1.78 -6.68
N ILE A 194 -8.62 -1.10 -5.54
CA ILE A 194 -7.65 -0.05 -5.20
C ILE A 194 -6.25 -0.61 -5.08
N GLN A 195 -6.06 -1.68 -4.29
CA GLN A 195 -4.77 -2.34 -4.13
C GLN A 195 -4.18 -2.78 -5.47
N ASN A 196 -4.96 -3.46 -6.31
CA ASN A 196 -4.50 -3.91 -7.62
C ASN A 196 -4.15 -2.75 -8.54
N PHE A 197 -4.99 -1.71 -8.55
CA PHE A 197 -4.76 -0.56 -9.42
C PHE A 197 -3.52 0.21 -9.00
N PHE A 198 -3.29 0.40 -7.70
CA PHE A 198 -2.05 0.98 -7.17
C PHE A 198 -0.84 0.11 -7.52
N LEU A 199 -0.92 -1.20 -7.27
CA LEU A 199 0.18 -2.11 -7.58
C LEU A 199 0.56 -2.11 -9.06
N ILE A 200 -0.35 -1.80 -9.98
CA ILE A 200 -0.05 -1.77 -11.41
C ILE A 200 0.36 -0.37 -11.89
N ASN A 201 -0.36 0.67 -11.45
CA ASN A 201 -0.32 1.99 -12.09
C ASN A 201 0.44 3.05 -11.28
N ASP A 202 0.60 2.84 -9.96
CA ASP A 202 1.47 3.70 -9.16
C ASP A 202 2.93 3.30 -9.36
N SER A 203 3.82 4.28 -9.41
CA SER A 203 5.25 4.02 -9.56
C SER A 203 5.93 3.57 -8.27
N THR A 204 5.32 3.80 -7.10
CA THR A 204 5.97 3.60 -5.79
C THR A 204 5.47 2.37 -5.03
N THR A 205 4.27 1.86 -5.37
CA THR A 205 3.66 0.68 -4.76
C THR A 205 4.37 -0.60 -5.17
N ILE A 206 5.01 -1.27 -4.21
CA ILE A 206 5.78 -2.49 -4.45
C ILE A 206 5.02 -3.76 -4.08
N ALA A 207 4.09 -3.68 -3.13
CA ALA A 207 3.33 -4.84 -2.67
C ALA A 207 1.99 -4.44 -2.03
N VAL A 208 1.07 -5.39 -1.97
CA VAL A 208 -0.25 -5.28 -1.32
C VAL A 208 -0.57 -6.56 -0.56
N GLU A 209 -1.42 -6.43 0.46
CA GLU A 209 -1.80 -7.51 1.38
C GLU A 209 -0.57 -8.21 2.01
N VAL A 210 0.40 -7.41 2.48
CA VAL A 210 1.68 -7.92 2.99
C VAL A 210 1.52 -8.42 4.42
N PRO A 211 1.63 -9.74 4.69
CA PRO A 211 1.57 -10.26 6.05
C PRO A 211 2.79 -9.80 6.86
N VAL A 212 2.55 -9.24 8.04
CA VAL A 212 3.57 -8.87 9.03
C VAL A 212 3.12 -9.27 10.42
N TYR A 213 4.08 -9.42 11.34
CA TYR A 213 3.79 -9.92 12.69
C TYR A 213 4.78 -9.42 13.74
N LEU A 214 4.32 -9.37 14.99
CA LEU A 214 5.09 -9.03 16.19
C LEU A 214 5.01 -10.15 17.20
N THR A 215 6.16 -10.60 17.67
CA THR A 215 6.29 -11.59 18.74
C THR A 215 6.55 -10.92 20.09
N ASN A 216 6.50 -11.69 21.18
CA ASN A 216 6.92 -11.22 22.51
C ASN A 216 8.36 -10.70 22.52
N TRP A 217 9.26 -11.33 21.75
CA TRP A 217 10.64 -10.89 21.61
C TRP A 217 10.75 -9.52 20.93
N ASP A 218 9.97 -9.29 19.87
CA ASP A 218 9.90 -7.99 19.20
C ASP A 218 9.38 -6.91 20.14
N ALA A 219 8.39 -7.24 20.97
CA ALA A 219 7.86 -6.33 21.98
C ALA A 219 8.89 -5.98 23.06
N GLY A 220 9.60 -6.98 23.57
CA GLY A 220 10.68 -6.80 24.53
C GLY A 220 11.81 -5.93 23.98
N TYR A 221 12.19 -6.11 22.70
CA TYR A 221 13.18 -5.27 22.03
C TYR A 221 12.78 -3.78 22.05
N TYR A 222 11.57 -3.44 21.62
CA TYR A 222 11.14 -2.05 21.58
C TYR A 222 11.03 -1.41 22.96
N ARG A 223 10.50 -2.15 23.94
CA ARG A 223 10.38 -1.66 25.31
C ARG A 223 11.76 -1.46 25.94
N ASN A 224 12.56 -2.53 25.99
CA ASN A 224 13.75 -2.59 26.83
C ASN A 224 14.95 -1.92 26.16
N GLN A 225 15.10 -2.04 24.84
CA GLN A 225 16.26 -1.49 24.13
C GLN A 225 16.01 -0.12 23.53
N LYS A 226 14.78 0.18 23.10
CA LYS A 226 14.45 1.47 22.47
C LYS A 226 13.72 2.44 23.39
N GLY A 227 13.24 1.98 24.55
CA GLY A 227 12.48 2.81 25.49
C GLY A 227 11.16 3.30 24.89
N PHE A 228 10.60 2.57 23.93
CA PHE A 228 9.32 2.92 23.33
C PHE A 228 8.21 2.61 24.34
N ILE A 229 7.20 3.49 24.42
CA ILE A 229 5.94 3.16 25.07
C ILE A 229 5.23 2.18 24.16
N PHE A 230 5.59 0.91 24.34
CA PHE A 230 5.13 -0.14 23.48
C PHE A 230 4.05 -0.96 24.20
N PRO A 231 2.80 -0.90 23.72
CA PRO A 231 1.60 -1.29 24.46
C PRO A 231 1.39 -2.81 24.52
N LEU A 232 2.29 -3.61 23.95
CA LEU A 232 2.10 -5.05 23.83
C LEU A 232 2.36 -5.84 25.12
N SER A 233 2.64 -5.20 26.27
CA SER A 233 2.71 -5.92 27.56
C SER A 233 1.40 -6.58 27.92
N ASN A 234 0.29 -6.01 27.45
CA ASN A 234 -1.05 -6.39 27.89
C ASN A 234 -1.77 -7.31 26.87
N TYR A 235 -1.08 -7.72 25.81
CA TYR A 235 -1.67 -8.49 24.71
C TYR A 235 -0.87 -9.78 24.47
N LYS A 236 -1.60 -10.90 24.29
CA LYS A 236 -1.01 -12.17 23.85
C LYS A 236 -0.42 -11.97 22.45
N THR A 237 0.80 -12.43 22.24
CA THR A 237 1.46 -12.46 20.93
C THR A 237 1.54 -13.91 20.43
N PRO A 238 1.70 -14.16 19.12
CA PRO A 238 1.99 -13.20 18.04
C PRO A 238 0.80 -12.30 17.69
N ILE A 239 1.09 -11.03 17.36
CA ILE A 239 0.12 -10.14 16.74
C ILE A 239 0.36 -10.15 15.25
N THR A 240 -0.68 -10.48 14.49
CA THR A 240 -0.63 -10.61 13.04
C THR A 240 -1.40 -9.49 12.34
N CYS A 241 -0.94 -9.15 11.15
CA CYS A 241 -1.50 -8.08 10.35
C CYS A 241 -1.21 -8.26 8.86
N HIS A 242 -2.01 -7.60 8.02
CA HIS A 242 -1.79 -7.46 6.59
C HIS A 242 -1.76 -5.97 6.26
N ILE A 243 -0.67 -5.52 5.65
CA ILE A 243 -0.55 -4.15 5.15
C ILE A 243 -1.26 -4.08 3.80
N ASP A 244 -2.23 -3.17 3.66
CA ASP A 244 -2.96 -3.00 2.42
C ASP A 244 -2.04 -2.64 1.26
N ILE A 245 -1.24 -1.57 1.42
CA ILE A 245 -0.39 -1.01 0.37
C ILE A 245 0.97 -0.65 0.95
N LEU A 246 2.03 -1.17 0.34
CA LEU A 246 3.41 -0.90 0.70
C LEU A 246 4.13 -0.17 -0.43
N GLN A 247 4.72 0.99 -0.12
CA GLN A 247 5.40 1.85 -1.09
C GLN A 247 6.84 2.16 -0.67
N ILE A 248 7.71 2.42 -1.65
CA ILE A 248 9.02 3.05 -1.45
C ILE A 248 9.02 4.38 -2.21
N ARG A 249 9.17 5.49 -1.49
CA ARG A 249 9.25 6.83 -2.09
C ARG A 249 9.87 7.83 -1.14
N ASN A 250 10.50 8.87 -1.70
CA ASN A 250 11.09 9.99 -0.95
C ASN A 250 12.06 9.52 0.17
N GLY A 251 12.84 8.47 -0.11
CA GLY A 251 13.77 7.90 0.87
C GLY A 251 13.12 7.22 2.07
N LEU A 252 11.82 6.89 2.01
CA LEU A 252 11.05 6.27 3.09
C LEU A 252 10.25 5.06 2.60
N ILE A 253 9.94 4.17 3.54
CA ILE A 253 8.93 3.12 3.38
C ILE A 253 7.59 3.70 3.83
N HIS A 254 6.61 3.65 2.94
CA HIS A 254 5.27 4.16 3.18
C HIS A 254 4.31 2.98 3.35
N ILE A 255 3.59 2.96 4.47
CA ILE A 255 2.53 1.99 4.79
C ILE A 255 1.21 2.72 4.67
N LEU A 256 0.39 2.32 3.71
CA LEU A 256 -0.89 2.91 3.40
C LEU A 256 -2.01 1.91 3.73
N ASP A 257 -3.09 2.41 4.34
CA ASP A 257 -4.29 1.65 4.71
C ASP A 257 -5.49 2.35 4.06
N TYR A 258 -6.17 1.69 3.11
CA TYR A 258 -7.31 2.30 2.42
C TYR A 258 -8.55 2.20 3.32
N LYS A 259 -9.23 3.32 3.51
CA LYS A 259 -10.32 3.43 4.47
C LYS A 259 -11.43 4.28 3.88
N PRO A 260 -12.57 3.69 3.45
CA PRO A 260 -13.72 4.47 3.03
C PRO A 260 -14.11 5.47 4.13
N GLU A 261 -14.42 6.71 3.74
CA GLU A 261 -14.71 7.81 4.69
C GLU A 261 -13.55 8.03 5.68
N ALA A 262 -12.34 8.21 5.12
CA ALA A 262 -11.10 8.29 5.88
C ALA A 262 -11.08 9.47 6.87
N ASP A 263 -11.91 10.48 6.67
CA ASP A 263 -12.12 11.62 7.58
C ASP A 263 -12.83 11.22 8.89
N LYS A 264 -13.63 10.15 8.87
CA LYS A 264 -14.40 9.68 10.03
C LYS A 264 -13.64 8.72 10.94
N ILE A 265 -12.46 8.28 10.53
CA ILE A 265 -11.69 7.28 11.27
C ILE A 265 -10.22 7.65 11.40
N GLN A 266 -9.57 7.12 12.45
CA GLN A 266 -8.15 7.36 12.73
C GLN A 266 -7.47 6.04 13.12
N PRO A 267 -6.96 5.26 12.15
CA PRO A 267 -6.33 3.95 12.39
C PRO A 267 -4.86 4.07 12.85
N ILE A 268 -4.58 5.02 13.75
CA ILE A 268 -3.20 5.34 14.19
C ILE A 268 -2.53 4.12 14.82
N GLU A 269 -3.23 3.41 15.70
CA GLU A 269 -2.67 2.27 16.43
C GLU A 269 -2.35 1.11 15.47
N GLN A 270 -3.30 0.79 14.58
CA GLN A 270 -3.15 -0.25 13.56
C GLN A 270 -1.94 0.02 12.67
N LEU A 271 -1.85 1.23 12.10
CA LEU A 271 -0.74 1.64 11.24
C LEU A 271 0.60 1.66 11.97
N THR A 272 0.62 2.07 13.24
CA THR A 272 1.83 2.06 14.06
C THR A 272 2.32 0.63 14.32
N ILE A 273 1.40 -0.30 14.59
CA ILE A 273 1.70 -1.74 14.73
C ILE A 273 2.29 -2.30 13.43
N TYR A 274 1.73 -1.94 12.27
CA TYR A 274 2.25 -2.36 10.96
C TYR A 274 3.69 -1.92 10.77
N ALA A 275 3.98 -0.65 11.07
CA ALA A 275 5.33 -0.09 10.97
C ALA A 275 6.32 -0.77 11.92
N LEU A 276 5.93 -1.00 13.17
CA LEU A 276 6.76 -1.68 14.17
C LEU A 276 7.06 -3.12 13.78
N ALA A 277 6.06 -3.85 13.27
CA ALA A 277 6.23 -5.21 12.77
C ALA A 277 7.23 -5.25 11.62
N LEU A 278 6.99 -4.46 10.58
CA LEU A 278 7.84 -4.46 9.38
C LEU A 278 9.26 -3.95 9.69
N SER A 279 9.39 -2.88 10.50
CA SER A 279 10.67 -2.36 10.99
C SER A 279 11.52 -3.44 11.65
N ARG A 280 10.93 -4.32 12.48
CA ARG A 280 11.65 -5.46 13.07
C ARG A 280 12.09 -6.48 12.03
N LYS A 281 11.19 -6.87 11.12
CA LYS A 281 11.49 -7.90 10.12
C LYS A 281 12.56 -7.44 9.13
N LEU A 282 12.65 -6.13 8.87
CA LEU A 282 13.66 -5.54 7.98
C LEU A 282 14.91 -5.06 8.72
N ASN A 283 14.93 -5.10 10.05
CA ASN A 283 15.97 -4.48 10.89
C ASN A 283 16.24 -3.00 10.54
N LEU A 284 15.18 -2.26 10.23
CA LEU A 284 15.25 -0.84 9.89
C LEU A 284 14.75 0.02 11.05
N PRO A 285 15.32 1.20 11.29
CA PRO A 285 14.83 2.09 12.33
C PRO A 285 13.45 2.65 11.96
N LEU A 286 12.61 2.90 12.97
CA LEU A 286 11.22 3.30 12.75
C LEU A 286 11.06 4.68 12.06
N TYR A 287 12.08 5.53 12.11
CA TYR A 287 12.07 6.81 11.37
C TYR A 287 12.14 6.64 9.84
N CYS A 288 12.52 5.45 9.34
CA CYS A 288 12.46 5.13 7.92
C CYS A 288 11.02 4.89 7.41
N PHE A 289 10.03 4.88 8.31
CA PHE A 289 8.64 4.57 7.99
C PHE A 289 7.76 5.81 8.09
N LYS A 290 6.79 5.90 7.18
CA LYS A 290 5.69 6.86 7.23
C LYS A 290 4.38 6.12 7.01
N CYS A 291 3.39 6.40 7.84
CA CYS A 291 2.09 5.75 7.79
C CYS A 291 1.05 6.71 7.25
N ALA A 292 0.07 6.18 6.52
CA ALA A 292 -1.04 6.96 6.01
C ALA A 292 -2.33 6.16 5.92
N TRP A 293 -3.45 6.84 6.07
CA TRP A 293 -4.77 6.32 5.70
C TRP A 293 -5.45 7.31 4.78
N PHE A 294 -6.26 6.80 3.87
CA PHE A 294 -6.80 7.62 2.77
C PHE A 294 -8.03 7.01 2.12
N ASP A 295 -8.77 7.87 1.44
CA ASP A 295 -9.80 7.54 0.46
C ASP A 295 -9.61 8.38 -0.82
N GLU A 296 -10.62 8.45 -1.69
CA GLU A 296 -10.61 9.24 -2.93
C GLU A 296 -10.52 10.75 -2.70
N SER A 297 -10.87 11.23 -1.50
CA SER A 297 -11.04 12.65 -1.16
C SER A 297 -10.17 13.11 0.00
N ASN A 298 -9.64 12.21 0.83
CA ASN A 298 -8.94 12.51 2.06
C ASN A 298 -7.65 11.71 2.14
N TYR A 299 -6.55 12.33 2.56
CA TYR A 299 -5.29 11.65 2.82
C TYR A 299 -4.62 12.26 4.04
N TYR A 300 -4.31 11.40 4.99
CA TYR A 300 -3.65 11.76 6.24
C TYR A 300 -2.36 10.95 6.38
N GLU A 301 -1.27 11.60 6.76
CA GLU A 301 0.00 10.91 7.03
C GLU A 301 0.64 11.33 8.35
N PHE A 302 1.40 10.42 8.94
CA PHE A 302 2.17 10.68 10.16
C PHE A 302 3.40 9.78 10.25
N PHE A 303 4.33 10.15 11.14
CA PHE A 303 5.48 9.33 11.47
C PHE A 303 5.15 8.42 12.67
N PRO A 304 5.17 7.08 12.52
CA PRO A 304 4.79 6.15 13.59
C PRO A 304 5.74 6.21 14.80
N LEU A 305 6.98 6.69 14.62
CA LEU A 305 7.89 6.92 15.74
C LEU A 305 7.31 7.89 16.78
N HIS A 306 6.61 8.94 16.34
CA HIS A 306 6.02 9.92 17.24
C HIS A 306 4.88 9.33 18.08
N ALA A 307 4.29 8.21 17.67
CA ALA A 307 3.26 7.52 18.44
C ALA A 307 3.83 6.87 19.71
N VAL A 308 5.07 6.36 19.63
CA VAL A 308 5.65 5.45 20.63
C VAL A 308 6.90 5.98 21.31
N TYR A 309 7.44 7.11 20.85
CA TYR A 309 8.66 7.68 21.39
C TYR A 309 8.59 9.21 21.48
N VAL A 310 9.00 9.74 22.63
CA VAL A 310 9.21 11.17 22.84
C VAL A 310 10.68 11.40 23.17
N LEU A 311 11.27 12.38 22.50
CA LEU A 311 12.58 12.90 22.88
C LEU A 311 12.44 13.52 24.28
N LYS A 312 13.04 12.88 25.29
CA LYS A 312 13.24 13.56 26.58
C LYS A 312 14.13 14.78 26.27
N ASN A 313 13.58 15.98 26.40
CA ASN A 313 14.36 17.21 26.32
C ASN A 313 15.57 17.05 27.24
N SER A 314 16.77 17.22 26.69
CA SER A 314 18.02 17.30 27.44
C SER A 314 18.01 18.57 28.30
N LYS A 315 17.30 18.52 29.42
CA LYS A 315 17.50 19.40 30.57
C LYS A 315 17.98 18.50 31.71
N GLY A 316 19.28 18.59 31.97
CA GLY A 316 19.96 18.20 33.22
C GLY A 316 19.63 16.83 33.81
N ILE A 317 20.22 15.75 33.29
CA ILE A 317 20.53 14.58 34.10
C ILE A 317 21.93 14.10 33.71
N SER A 318 22.87 14.25 34.64
CA SER A 318 24.21 13.67 34.62
C SER A 318 24.09 12.14 34.58
N GLY A 319 24.18 11.57 33.38
CA GLY A 319 24.08 10.13 33.17
C GLY A 319 23.46 9.74 31.84
N THR A 320 23.88 10.36 30.72
CA THR A 320 23.44 9.96 29.39
C THR A 320 24.15 8.69 28.93
N PRO A 321 23.44 7.61 28.54
CA PRO A 321 24.03 6.50 27.81
C PRO A 321 24.60 7.01 26.47
N LYS A 322 25.85 6.64 26.16
CA LYS A 322 26.65 7.11 25.01
C LYS A 322 25.96 7.03 23.63
N ILE A 323 24.86 6.29 23.51
CA ILE A 323 24.14 6.04 22.25
C ILE A 323 23.41 7.30 21.76
N ALA A 324 22.90 8.16 22.64
CA ALA A 324 22.12 9.34 22.25
C ALA A 324 22.95 10.47 21.60
N LYS A 325 24.24 10.58 21.92
CA LYS A 325 25.11 11.64 21.38
C LYS A 325 25.45 11.46 19.91
N ARG A 326 25.47 10.22 19.40
CA ARG A 326 25.80 9.93 17.99
C ARG A 326 24.65 10.26 17.03
N PHE A 327 23.41 10.25 17.51
CA PHE A 327 22.20 10.49 16.69
C PHE A 327 22.04 11.94 16.20
N PHE A 328 22.67 12.92 16.85
CA PHE A 328 22.49 14.34 16.52
C PHE A 328 23.72 15.02 15.90
N SER A 329 24.91 14.39 15.96
CA SER A 329 26.12 14.94 15.30
C SER A 329 26.12 14.74 13.79
N GLU A 330 25.44 13.71 13.27
CA GLU A 330 25.41 13.40 11.84
C GLU A 330 24.40 14.26 11.04
N LYS A 331 23.44 14.93 11.70
CA LYS A 331 22.43 15.78 11.05
C LYS A 331 22.88 17.23 10.77
N ARG A 332 24.10 17.63 11.15
CA ARG A 332 24.63 18.98 10.83
C ARG A 332 25.50 19.03 9.58
N LYS A 333 25.58 17.94 8.79
CA LYS A 333 26.47 17.87 7.61
C LYS A 333 25.86 17.24 6.35
N ILE A 334 24.53 17.19 6.20
CA ILE A 334 23.89 16.84 4.93
C ILE A 334 22.77 17.82 4.64
#